data_AF-A0A7V4PMY6-F1
#
_entry.id   AF-A0A7V4PMY6-F1
#
_cell.length_a   1.000
_cell.length_b   1.000
_cell.length_c   1.000
_cell.angle_alpha   90.00
_cell.angle_beta   90.00
_cell.angle_gamma   90.00
#
_symmetry.space_group_name_H-M   'P 1'
#
loop_
_entity.id
_entity.type
_entity.pdbx_description
1 polymer ?
#
loop_
_entity_poly.entity_id
_entity_poly.type
_entity_poly.pdbx_seq_one_letter_code
_entity_poly.pdbx_strand_id
1 'polypeptide(L)' 'MRESQFEEFEATSLYCPNCRRAVPVRKKLLLVLPEGDEYEYLCAYCSSSVGTKIDKNAPPIELIFKP' A
#
# COMPACT_ATOMS: atom_id res chain seq x y z
N MET A 1 -13.28 -3.27 -25.39
CA MET A 1 -12.81 -3.80 -24.10
C MET A 1 -11.44 -3.22 -23.84
N ARG A 2 -11.24 -2.47 -22.75
CA ARG A 2 -9.90 -2.03 -22.36
C ARG A 2 -9.32 -3.11 -21.46
N GLU A 3 -8.45 -3.95 -22.03
CA GLU A 3 -7.68 -4.94 -21.30
C GLU A 3 -6.52 -4.24 -20.57
N SER A 4 -6.80 -3.60 -19.43
CA SER A 4 -5.76 -3.24 -18.47
C SER A 4 -5.59 -4.40 -17.51
N GLN A 5 -5.05 -5.52 -18.00
CA GLN A 5 -4.88 -6.75 -17.22
C GLN A 5 -3.41 -7.00 -16.83
N PHE A 6 -2.65 -5.94 -16.58
CA PHE A 6 -1.50 -6.05 -15.72
C PHE A 6 -1.98 -5.67 -14.33
N GLU A 7 -2.14 -6.66 -13.46
CA GLU A 7 -2.27 -6.42 -12.03
C GLU A 7 -1.16 -5.46 -11.60
N GLU A 8 -1.48 -4.45 -10.80
CA GLU A 8 -0.46 -3.55 -10.31
C GLU A 8 0.63 -4.33 -9.57
N PHE A 9 1.90 -3.98 -9.84
CA PHE A 9 3.00 -4.63 -9.15
C PHE A 9 2.91 -4.34 -7.64
N GLU A 10 2.79 -5.41 -6.86
CA GLU A 10 2.77 -5.40 -5.41
C GLU A 10 4.10 -5.92 -4.87
N ALA A 11 4.62 -5.26 -3.84
CA ALA A 11 5.81 -5.76 -3.17
C ALA A 11 5.46 -7.03 -2.39
N THR A 12 6.03 -8.17 -2.78
CA THR A 12 5.84 -9.44 -2.06
C THR A 12 6.88 -9.63 -0.95
N SER A 13 8.06 -9.04 -1.11
CA SER A 13 9.12 -9.06 -0.10
C SER A 13 9.91 -7.76 -0.04
N LEU A 14 10.27 -7.31 1.17
CA LEU A 14 11.12 -6.15 1.42
C LEU A 14 12.16 -6.48 2.50
N TYR A 15 13.28 -5.74 2.54
CA TYR A 15 14.26 -5.88 3.62
C TYR A 15 13.71 -5.28 4.91
N CYS A 16 13.72 -6.05 6.00
CA CYS A 16 13.36 -5.57 7.33
C CYS A 16 14.61 -5.28 8.16
N PRO A 17 14.82 -4.04 8.66
CA PRO A 17 15.98 -3.70 9.48
C PRO A 17 16.00 -4.42 10.83
N ASN A 18 14.83 -4.73 11.40
CA ASN A 18 14.71 -5.43 12.67
C ASN A 18 14.99 -6.94 12.53
N CYS A 19 14.52 -7.58 11.45
CA CYS A 19 14.79 -8.99 11.17
C CYS A 19 16.12 -9.22 10.46
N ARG A 20 16.73 -8.16 9.91
CA ARG A 20 17.99 -8.15 9.15
C ARG A 20 18.01 -9.10 7.95
N ARG A 21 16.88 -9.21 7.25
CA ARG A 21 16.72 -10.07 6.06
C ARG A 21 15.56 -9.59 5.20
N ALA A 22 15.50 -10.08 3.96
CA ALA A 22 14.30 -10.00 3.15
C ALA A 22 13.17 -10.80 3.83
N VAL A 23 12.01 -10.18 3.96
CA VAL A 23 10.82 -10.75 4.61
C VAL A 23 9.61 -10.58 3.71
N PRO A 24 8.63 -11.49 3.76
CA PRO A 24 7.32 -11.23 3.17
C PRO A 24 6.66 -10.05 3.89
N VAL A 25 5.89 -9.27 3.13
CA VAL A 25 5.22 -8.07 3.64
C VAL A 25 3.71 -8.20 3.65
N ARG A 26 3.06 -7.45 4.54
CA ARG A 26 1.61 -7.27 4.57
C ARG A 26 1.32 -5.82 4.21
N LYS A 27 0.43 -5.60 3.24
CA LYS A 27 -0.04 -4.26 2.86
C LYS A 27 -1.19 -3.86 3.79
N LYS A 28 -1.12 -2.67 4.37
CA LYS A 28 -2.15 -2.10 5.24
C LYS A 28 -2.50 -0.70 4.76
N LEU A 29 -3.79 -0.41 4.57
CA LEU A 29 -4.24 0.94 4.23
C LEU A 29 -3.92 1.89 5.39
N LEU A 30 -3.22 2.98 5.08
CA LEU A 30 -2.85 4.02 6.01
C LEU A 30 -3.86 5.18 5.93
N LEU A 31 -4.04 5.72 4.73
CA LEU A 31 -4.83 6.92 4.46
C LEU A 31 -5.49 6.81 3.10
N VAL A 32 -6.69 7.38 2.97
CA VAL A 32 -7.41 7.51 1.70
C VAL A 32 -7.31 8.98 1.30
N LEU A 33 -6.63 9.29 0.20
CA LEU A 33 -6.33 10.65 -0.25
C LEU A 33 -7.06 10.94 -1.57
N PRO A 34 -7.32 12.22 -1.90
CA PRO A 34 -7.93 12.60 -3.18
C PRO A 34 -7.18 12.07 -4.42
N GLU A 35 -5.86 11.98 -4.34
CA GLU A 35 -4.96 11.50 -5.39
C GLU A 35 -4.74 9.99 -5.40
N GLY A 36 -5.23 9.25 -4.40
CA GLY A 36 -4.99 7.83 -4.26
C GLY A 36 -5.04 7.30 -2.83
N ASP A 37 -4.96 5.98 -2.70
CA ASP A 37 -4.86 5.32 -1.40
C ASP A 37 -3.39 5.16 -0.98
N GLU A 38 -3.03 5.65 0.20
CA GLU A 38 -1.72 5.40 0.80
C GLU A 38 -1.75 4.14 1.65
N TYR A 39 -0.81 3.25 1.39
CA TYR A 39 -0.61 2.00 2.09
C TYR A 39 0.78 1.94 2.72
N GLU A 40 0.84 1.26 3.85
CA GLU A 40 2.06 0.88 4.53
C GLU A 40 2.33 -0.62 4.32
N TYR A 41 3.59 -0.96 4.06
CA TYR A 41 4.06 -2.34 4.07
C TYR A 41 4.67 -2.66 5.43
N LEU A 42 4.15 -3.71 6.06
CA LEU A 42 4.61 -4.20 7.35
C LEU A 42 5.34 -5.52 7.19
N CYS A 43 6.44 -5.71 7.92
CA CYS A 43 7.10 -7.00 8.06
C CYS A 43 6.09 -8.03 8.59
N ALA A 44 5.90 -9.15 7.89
CA ALA A 44 4.93 -10.17 8.31
C ALA A 44 5.29 -10.87 9.64
N TYR A 45 6.53 -10.72 10.12
CA TYR A 45 7.02 -11.35 11.35
C TYR A 45 7.02 -10.42 12.57
N CYS A 46 7.57 -9.21 12.43
CA CYS A 46 7.74 -8.28 13.56
C CYS A 46 6.87 -7.02 13.46
N SER A 47 6.06 -6.90 12.41
CA SER A 47 5.13 -5.78 12.17
C SER A 47 5.80 -4.41 12.05
N SER A 48 7.13 -4.34 11.89
CA SER A 48 7.80 -3.06 11.62
C SER A 48 7.42 -2.54 10.24
N SER A 49 7.25 -1.23 10.12
CA SER A 49 7.16 -0.56 8.82
C SER A 49 8.43 -0.81 8.00
N VAL A 50 8.25 -1.22 6.75
CA VAL A 50 9.35 -1.53 5.81
C VAL A 50 9.20 -0.83 4.47
N GLY A 51 8.14 -0.06 4.27
CA GLY A 51 7.93 0.75 3.07
C GLY A 51 6.50 1.29 2.99
N THR A 52 6.26 2.14 1.99
CA THR A 52 4.94 2.70 1.67
C THR A 52 4.67 2.62 0.17
N LYS A 53 3.39 2.61 -0.22
CA LYS A 53 2.91 2.69 -1.61
C LYS A 53 1.72 3.64 -1.66
N ILE A 54 1.69 4.53 -2.65
CA ILE A 54 0.48 5.29 -3.00
C ILE A 54 -0.09 4.67 -4.27
N ASP A 55 -1.33 4.21 -4.19
CA ASP A 55 -2.10 3.68 -5.31
C ASP A 55 -2.99 4.78 -5.90
N LYS A 56 -2.62 5.28 -7.07
CA LYS A 56 -3.27 6.42 -7.74
C LYS A 56 -4.53 6.02 -8.53
N ASN A 57 -4.85 4.73 -8.58
CA ASN A 57 -6.06 4.24 -9.24
C ASN A 57 -7.25 4.11 -8.29
N ALA A 58 -7.15 4.64 -7.06
CA ALA A 58 -8.30 4.73 -6.17
C ALA A 58 -9.41 5.59 -6.81
N PRO A 59 -10.68 5.18 -6.69
CA PRO A 59 -11.79 5.99 -7.21
C PRO A 59 -11.80 7.36 -6.51
N PRO A 60 -12.10 8.45 -7.24
CA PRO A 60 -12.15 9.78 -6.65
C PRO A 60 -13.16 9.81 -5.50
N ILE A 61 -12.70 10.25 -4.33
CA ILE A 61 -13.52 10.30 -3.11
C ILE A 61 -14.36 11.59 -3.15
N GLU A 62 -15.68 11.46 -3.14
CA GLU A 62 -16.57 12.59 -2.90
C GLU A 62 -16.60 12.91 -1.40
N LEU A 63 -15.77 13.87 -0.97
CA LEU A 63 -15.78 14.37 0.40
C LEU A 63 -17.04 15.20 0.65
N ILE A 64 -18.05 14.61 1.28
CA ILE A 64 -19.23 15.34 1.77
C ILE A 64 -18.86 16.00 3.10
N PHE A 65 -18.41 17.25 3.04
CA PHE A 65 -18.30 18.10 4.22
C PHE A 65 -19.73 18.52 4.65
N LYS A 66 -20.24 17.92 5.73
CA LYS A 66 -21.41 18.47 6.42
C LYS A 66 -20.94 19.62 7.34
N PRO A 67 -21.61 20.78 7.29
CA PRO A 67 -21.30 21.92 8.16
C PRO A 67 -21.62 21.65 9.63
#